data_AF-M5C049-F1
#
_entry.id   AF-M5C049-F1
#
_cell.length_a   1.000
_cell.length_b   1.000
_cell.length_c   1.000
_cell.angle_alpha   90.00
_cell.angle_beta   90.00
_cell.angle_gamma   90.00
#
_symmetry.space_group_name_H-M   'P 1'
#
loop_
_entity.id
_entity.type
_entity.pdbx_description
1 polymer ?
#
loop_
_entity_poly.entity_id
_entity_poly.type
_entity_poly.pdbx_seq_one_letter_code
_entity_poly.pdbx_strand_id
1 'polypeptide(L)'
;MIPIQGDVYYDGIPTHAVNLDALRSSITIIPQQPELMSGTVRQNLDPFDEHDDALLNAALRSAGLDTVQSEDDEGYIGLESGVSAGGGNFSLGQRQILALARAIVRRSKVLILDEATAAIDYSTDAAIQKSIRTELSDRTLIIVAHRLQTICDADKIMVLDAGRIIEFDSPAALLRKESGAFKSLVDESGDRDALYVMAKGT
;
A
#
# COMPACT_ATOMS: atom_id res chain seq x y z
N MET A 1 -16.04 -21.15 -6.70
CA MET A 1 -16.21 -20.09 -5.68
C MET A 1 -16.52 -20.80 -4.37
N ILE A 2 -15.76 -20.52 -3.31
CA ILE A 2 -16.03 -21.10 -1.98
C ILE A 2 -17.30 -20.42 -1.44
N PRO A 3 -18.30 -21.14 -0.90
CA PRO A 3 -19.48 -20.51 -0.31
C PRO A 3 -19.04 -19.64 0.87
N ILE A 4 -19.30 -18.34 0.76
CA ILE A 4 -19.03 -17.35 1.80
C ILE A 4 -20.32 -17.10 2.59
N GLN A 5 -20.18 -16.90 3.91
CA GLN A 5 -21.28 -16.55 4.81
C GLN A 5 -20.86 -15.34 5.65
N GLY A 6 -21.84 -14.58 6.14
CA GLY A 6 -21.63 -13.36 6.92
C GLY A 6 -21.74 -12.08 6.09
N ASP A 7 -21.74 -10.95 6.79
CA ASP A 7 -21.88 -9.61 6.21
C ASP A 7 -20.62 -8.78 6.45
N VAL A 8 -20.28 -7.94 5.46
CA VAL A 8 -19.22 -6.94 5.56
C VAL A 8 -19.88 -5.57 5.70
N TYR A 9 -19.36 -4.74 6.59
CA TYR A 9 -19.90 -3.42 6.88
C TYR A 9 -18.88 -2.33 6.53
N TYR A 10 -19.36 -1.22 5.98
CA TYR A 10 -18.59 -0.01 5.72
C TYR A 10 -19.32 1.17 6.38
N ASP A 11 -18.65 1.88 7.30
CA ASP A 11 -19.27 2.93 8.14
C ASP A 11 -20.59 2.48 8.81
N GLY A 12 -20.66 1.20 9.23
CA GLY A 12 -21.84 0.60 9.87
C GLY A 12 -22.95 0.16 8.92
N ILE A 13 -22.79 0.33 7.60
CA ILE A 13 -23.77 -0.04 6.58
C ILE A 13 -23.34 -1.35 5.90
N PRO A 14 -24.22 -2.35 5.74
CA PRO A 14 -23.91 -3.56 4.98
C PRO A 14 -23.48 -3.22 3.55
N THR A 15 -22.34 -3.74 3.09
CA THR A 15 -21.78 -3.38 1.76
C THR A 15 -22.69 -3.76 0.60
N HIS A 16 -23.49 -4.83 0.74
CA HIS A 16 -24.47 -5.25 -0.25
C HIS A 16 -25.67 -4.27 -0.37
N ALA A 17 -25.84 -3.37 0.59
CA ALA A 17 -26.90 -2.35 0.60
C ALA A 17 -26.41 -0.97 0.09
N VAL A 18 -25.11 -0.84 -0.23
CA VAL A 18 -24.51 0.40 -0.75
C VAL A 18 -24.41 0.32 -2.28
N ASN A 19 -24.60 1.45 -2.98
CA ASN A 19 -24.30 1.52 -4.40
C ASN A 19 -22.83 1.16 -4.65
N LEU A 20 -22.59 0.24 -5.60
CA LEU A 20 -21.27 -0.34 -5.82
C LEU A 20 -20.22 0.71 -6.24
N ASP A 21 -20.59 1.70 -7.04
CA ASP A 21 -19.67 2.74 -7.50
C ASP A 21 -19.31 3.71 -6.37
N ALA A 22 -20.28 4.06 -5.52
CA ALA A 22 -20.04 4.86 -4.32
C ALA A 22 -19.16 4.13 -3.30
N LEU A 23 -19.34 2.81 -3.14
CA LEU A 23 -18.46 2.01 -2.27
C LEU A 23 -17.04 1.97 -2.84
N ARG A 24 -16.91 1.73 -4.16
CA ARG A 24 -15.60 1.66 -4.84
C ARG A 24 -14.89 3.01 -4.91
N SER A 25 -15.58 4.15 -4.97
CA SER A 25 -14.91 5.46 -4.90
C SER A 25 -14.24 5.69 -3.53
N SER A 26 -14.82 5.11 -2.48
CA SER A 26 -14.35 5.25 -1.09
C SER A 26 -13.21 4.30 -0.71
N ILE A 27 -12.89 3.32 -1.56
CA ILE A 27 -11.87 2.30 -1.33
C ILE A 27 -10.86 2.32 -2.49
N THR A 28 -9.57 2.37 -2.17
CA THR A 28 -8.49 2.15 -3.15
C THR A 28 -7.75 0.88 -2.83
N ILE A 29 -7.36 0.13 -3.87
CA ILE A 29 -6.57 -1.09 -3.75
C ILE A 29 -5.28 -0.90 -4.55
N ILE A 30 -4.15 -1.17 -3.91
CA ILE A 30 -2.84 -1.28 -4.55
C ILE A 30 -2.45 -2.77 -4.52
N PRO A 31 -2.58 -3.48 -5.64
CA PRO A 31 -2.22 -4.89 -5.70
C PRO A 31 -0.69 -5.05 -5.71
N GLN A 32 -0.21 -6.27 -5.43
CA GLN A 32 1.20 -6.62 -5.46
C GLN A 32 1.88 -6.23 -6.79
N GLN A 33 1.19 -6.48 -7.90
CA GLN A 33 1.62 -6.10 -9.25
C GLN A 33 0.63 -5.09 -9.82
N PRO A 34 0.90 -3.78 -9.70
CA PRO A 34 0.03 -2.77 -10.26
C PRO A 34 0.05 -2.80 -11.78
N GLU A 35 -1.14 -2.85 -12.36
CA GLU A 35 -1.34 -2.65 -13.78
C GLU A 35 -1.62 -1.17 -14.06
N LEU A 36 -0.97 -0.67 -15.12
CA LEU A 36 -1.19 0.68 -15.65
C LEU A 36 -1.90 0.58 -17.00
N MET A 37 -2.76 1.56 -17.26
CA MET A 37 -3.44 1.70 -18.53
C MET A 37 -2.50 2.34 -19.55
N SER A 38 -2.62 1.93 -20.82
CA SER A 38 -1.89 2.58 -21.90
C SER A 38 -2.34 4.04 -22.03
N GLY A 39 -1.39 4.97 -22.22
CA GLY A 39 -1.68 6.40 -22.25
C GLY A 39 -0.51 7.21 -21.72
N THR A 40 -0.78 8.24 -20.92
CA THR A 40 0.24 8.99 -20.18
C THR A 40 0.21 8.70 -18.70
N VAL A 41 1.26 9.08 -17.98
CA VAL A 41 1.28 9.06 -16.51
C VAL A 41 0.13 9.90 -15.95
N ARG A 42 -0.11 11.10 -16.53
CA ARG A 42 -1.24 11.96 -16.18
C ARG A 42 -2.56 11.20 -16.19
N GLN A 43 -2.88 10.54 -17.30
CA GLN A 43 -4.13 9.78 -17.45
C GLN A 43 -4.25 8.60 -16.47
N ASN A 44 -3.12 8.02 -16.05
CA ASN A 44 -3.11 6.97 -15.06
C ASN A 44 -3.36 7.49 -13.63
N LEU A 45 -2.86 8.69 -13.30
CA LEU A 45 -3.07 9.32 -12.01
C LEU A 45 -4.47 9.93 -11.89
N ASP A 46 -4.93 10.58 -12.96
CA ASP A 46 -6.17 11.33 -13.02
C ASP A 46 -6.90 11.07 -14.35
N PRO A 47 -7.67 9.97 -14.43
CA PRO A 47 -8.36 9.57 -15.65
C PRO A 47 -9.52 10.49 -16.04
N PHE A 48 -9.95 11.38 -15.13
CA PHE A 48 -11.10 12.28 -15.34
C PHE A 48 -10.68 13.76 -15.50
N ASP A 49 -9.38 14.05 -15.47
CA ASP A 49 -8.80 15.39 -15.59
C ASP A 49 -9.39 16.39 -14.58
N GLU A 50 -9.49 15.94 -13.32
CA GLU A 50 -10.05 16.68 -12.19
C GLU A 50 -8.99 17.52 -11.43
N HIS A 51 -7.70 17.33 -11.74
CA HIS A 51 -6.58 17.90 -10.99
C HIS A 51 -5.55 18.62 -11.87
N ASP A 52 -4.90 19.63 -11.30
CA ASP A 52 -3.83 20.38 -11.96
C ASP A 52 -2.48 19.66 -11.90
N ASP A 53 -1.57 20.05 -12.80
CA ASP A 53 -0.21 19.49 -12.90
C ASP A 53 0.58 19.66 -11.60
N ALA A 54 0.33 20.75 -10.86
CA ALA A 54 1.04 21.02 -9.62
C ALA A 54 0.73 19.95 -8.56
N LEU A 55 -0.55 19.60 -8.39
CA LEU A 55 -1.01 18.55 -7.50
C LEU A 55 -0.51 17.18 -7.95
N LEU A 56 -0.62 16.85 -9.24
CA LEU A 56 -0.18 15.55 -9.76
C LEU A 56 1.33 15.34 -9.62
N ASN A 57 2.13 16.36 -9.92
CA ASN A 57 3.57 16.32 -9.70
C ASN A 57 3.92 16.22 -8.20
N ALA A 58 3.18 16.92 -7.33
CA ALA A 58 3.36 16.77 -5.88
C ALA A 58 3.06 15.35 -5.42
N ALA A 59 1.99 14.71 -5.92
CA ALA A 59 1.67 13.33 -5.60
C ALA A 59 2.75 12.34 -6.05
N LEU A 60 3.35 12.54 -7.23
CA LEU A 60 4.46 11.71 -7.71
C LEU A 60 5.70 11.83 -6.80
N ARG A 61 6.06 13.05 -6.40
CA ARG A 61 7.17 13.28 -5.45
C ARG A 61 6.88 12.68 -4.09
N SER A 62 5.68 12.90 -3.57
CA SER A 62 5.21 12.33 -2.30
C SER A 62 5.20 10.81 -2.33
N ALA A 63 4.89 10.18 -3.46
CA ALA A 63 4.98 8.73 -3.65
C ALA A 63 6.42 8.19 -3.72
N GLY A 64 7.43 9.07 -3.78
CA GLY A 64 8.84 8.71 -3.79
C GLY A 64 9.48 8.64 -5.17
N LEU A 65 8.87 9.20 -6.21
CA LEU A 65 9.41 9.11 -7.58
C LEU A 65 10.82 9.70 -7.70
N ASP A 66 11.11 10.81 -7.00
CA ASP A 66 12.43 11.45 -7.01
C ASP A 66 13.56 10.57 -6.44
N THR A 67 13.21 9.49 -5.71
CA THR A 67 14.20 8.56 -5.16
C THR A 67 14.64 7.50 -6.16
N VAL A 68 13.89 7.33 -7.26
CA VAL A 68 14.10 6.26 -8.25
C VAL A 68 14.48 6.79 -9.63
N GLN A 69 14.57 8.11 -9.79
CA GLN A 69 15.01 8.76 -11.02
C GLN A 69 15.70 10.10 -10.73
N SER A 70 16.66 10.47 -11.57
CA SER A 70 17.28 11.79 -11.66
C SER A 70 16.67 12.59 -12.81
N GLU A 71 16.67 13.93 -12.72
CA GLU A 71 16.25 14.81 -13.83
C GLU A 71 17.10 14.61 -15.09
N ASP A 72 18.34 14.13 -14.93
CA ASP A 72 19.27 13.86 -16.04
C ASP A 72 19.09 12.46 -16.67
N ASP A 73 18.20 11.62 -16.14
CA ASP A 73 18.01 10.26 -16.66
C ASP A 73 17.27 10.29 -18.01
N GLU A 74 17.81 9.58 -19.00
CA GLU A 74 17.17 9.41 -20.33
C GLU A 74 15.76 8.79 -20.26
N GLY A 75 15.38 8.23 -19.10
CA GLY A 75 14.08 7.63 -18.80
C GLY A 75 13.22 8.39 -17.79
N TYR A 76 13.44 9.69 -17.60
CA TYR A 76 12.68 10.51 -16.65
C TYR A 76 11.16 10.36 -16.82
N ILE A 77 10.47 10.04 -15.72
CA ILE A 77 9.03 9.88 -15.67
C ILE A 77 8.41 11.20 -15.23
N GLY A 78 7.75 11.89 -16.16
CA GLY A 78 6.88 13.04 -15.91
C GLY A 78 5.43 12.74 -16.29
N LEU A 79 4.54 13.73 -16.15
CA LEU A 79 3.10 13.57 -16.44
C LEU A 79 2.81 13.15 -17.89
N GLU A 80 3.59 13.66 -18.84
CA GLU A 80 3.43 13.36 -20.27
C GLU A 80 4.19 12.09 -20.72
N SER A 81 4.91 11.42 -19.80
CA SER A 81 5.62 10.20 -20.14
C SER A 81 4.63 9.10 -20.56
N GLY A 82 4.94 8.43 -21.67
CA GLY A 82 4.11 7.38 -22.24
C GLY A 82 4.10 6.13 -21.38
N VAL A 83 2.92 5.53 -21.25
CA VAL A 83 2.69 4.27 -20.53
C VAL A 83 2.26 3.22 -21.54
N SER A 84 3.02 2.13 -21.64
CA SER A 84 2.64 0.97 -22.45
C SER A 84 1.52 0.18 -21.76
N ALA A 85 0.78 -0.63 -22.50
CA ALA A 85 -0.25 -1.50 -21.91
C ALA A 85 0.33 -2.36 -20.77
N GLY A 86 -0.31 -2.31 -19.60
CA GLY A 86 0.16 -3.00 -18.39
C GLY A 86 1.40 -2.39 -17.73
N GLY A 87 1.89 -1.25 -18.23
CA GLY A 87 3.08 -0.57 -17.72
C GLY A 87 4.40 -1.31 -18.01
N GLY A 88 4.46 -2.12 -19.07
CA GLY A 88 5.63 -2.97 -19.37
C GLY A 88 6.94 -2.21 -19.64
N ASN A 89 6.87 -0.90 -19.87
CA ASN A 89 8.03 -0.02 -20.00
C ASN A 89 8.57 0.54 -18.67
N PHE A 90 7.98 0.14 -17.53
CA PHE A 90 8.41 0.55 -16.19
C PHE A 90 8.83 -0.65 -15.34
N SER A 91 9.78 -0.41 -14.42
CA SER A 91 10.14 -1.39 -13.41
C SER A 91 8.96 -1.68 -12.47
N LEU A 92 9.01 -2.78 -11.72
CA LEU A 92 7.99 -3.07 -10.72
C LEU A 92 7.92 -1.96 -9.65
N GLY A 93 9.06 -1.46 -9.19
CA GLY A 93 9.14 -0.36 -8.22
C GLY A 93 8.52 0.93 -8.75
N GLN A 94 8.81 1.31 -9.99
CA GLN A 94 8.20 2.46 -10.64
C GLN A 94 6.67 2.30 -10.76
N ARG A 95 6.18 1.13 -11.15
CA ARG A 95 4.73 0.86 -11.20
C ARG A 95 4.07 0.94 -9.83
N GLN A 96 4.75 0.53 -8.76
CA GLN A 96 4.24 0.71 -7.39
C GLN A 96 4.20 2.18 -6.99
N ILE A 97 5.23 2.97 -7.28
CA ILE A 97 5.23 4.42 -7.02
C ILE A 97 4.08 5.09 -7.77
N LEU A 98 3.86 4.76 -9.05
CA LEU A 98 2.75 5.32 -9.83
C LEU A 98 1.38 4.91 -9.26
N ALA A 99 1.24 3.67 -8.80
CA ALA A 99 0.02 3.20 -8.16
C ALA A 99 -0.24 3.89 -6.80
N LEU A 100 0.83 4.15 -6.04
CA LEU A 100 0.77 4.90 -4.78
C LEU A 100 0.42 6.38 -5.03
N ALA A 101 1.05 7.02 -6.01
CA ALA A 101 0.71 8.38 -6.43
C ALA A 101 -0.77 8.48 -6.82
N ARG A 102 -1.29 7.51 -7.58
CA ARG A 102 -2.72 7.42 -7.91
C ARG A 102 -3.60 7.30 -6.66
N ALA A 103 -3.17 6.55 -5.65
CA ALA A 103 -3.90 6.44 -4.37
C ALA A 103 -3.87 7.76 -3.57
N ILE A 104 -2.75 8.48 -3.59
CA ILE A 104 -2.62 9.80 -2.96
C ILE A 104 -3.58 10.80 -3.61
N VAL A 105 -3.63 10.84 -4.95
CA VAL A 105 -4.54 11.71 -5.73
C VAL A 105 -6.00 11.38 -5.45
N ARG A 106 -6.37 10.10 -5.45
CA ARG A 106 -7.78 9.66 -5.31
C ARG A 106 -8.40 9.93 -3.93
N ARG A 107 -7.58 10.05 -2.89
CA ARG A 107 -8.01 10.36 -1.51
C ARG A 107 -9.15 9.48 -0.94
N SER A 108 -9.16 8.19 -1.26
CA SER A 108 -10.14 7.24 -0.69
C SER A 108 -10.01 7.11 0.84
N LYS A 109 -11.13 6.88 1.54
CA LYS A 109 -11.13 6.73 3.01
C LYS A 109 -10.43 5.46 3.50
N VAL A 110 -10.50 4.40 2.70
CA VAL A 110 -9.85 3.12 2.98
C VAL A 110 -8.86 2.80 1.86
N LEU A 111 -7.65 2.42 2.23
CA LEU A 111 -6.63 1.96 1.31
C LEU A 111 -6.21 0.54 1.69
N ILE A 112 -6.19 -0.36 0.70
CA ILE A 112 -5.79 -1.75 0.85
C ILE A 112 -4.50 -1.95 0.04
N LEU A 113 -3.45 -2.43 0.69
CA LEU A 113 -2.16 -2.72 0.07
C LEU A 113 -1.90 -4.22 0.15
N ASP A 114 -1.64 -4.81 -1.00
CA ASP A 114 -1.23 -6.20 -1.11
C ASP A 114 0.28 -6.21 -1.39
N GLU A 115 1.09 -6.47 -0.35
CA GLU A 115 2.53 -6.33 -0.40
C GLU A 115 3.21 -7.68 -0.59
N ALA A 116 3.82 -7.88 -1.76
CA ALA A 116 4.87 -8.90 -1.90
C ALA A 116 6.05 -8.35 -2.73
N THR A 117 7.06 -7.93 -1.98
CA THR A 117 8.15 -7.00 -2.33
C THR A 117 9.44 -7.67 -2.79
N ALA A 118 9.40 -8.96 -3.15
CA ALA A 118 10.62 -9.73 -3.48
C ALA A 118 11.41 -9.23 -4.71
N ALA A 119 10.88 -8.31 -5.51
CA ALA A 119 11.49 -7.82 -6.75
C ALA A 119 11.70 -6.29 -6.80
N ILE A 120 11.64 -5.60 -5.66
CA ILE A 120 11.87 -4.15 -5.56
C ILE A 120 13.19 -3.90 -4.83
N ASP A 121 13.98 -2.94 -5.30
CA ASP A 121 15.22 -2.55 -4.63
C ASP A 121 14.96 -1.85 -3.30
N TYR A 122 15.94 -1.92 -2.41
CA TYR A 122 15.81 -1.41 -1.04
C TYR A 122 15.50 0.09 -0.96
N SER A 123 16.09 0.91 -1.83
CA SER A 123 15.85 2.36 -1.86
C SER A 123 14.42 2.70 -2.25
N THR A 124 13.91 2.10 -3.33
CA THR A 124 12.54 2.27 -3.80
C THR A 124 11.53 1.83 -2.75
N ASP A 125 11.77 0.66 -2.15
CA ASP A 125 10.90 0.13 -1.10
C ASP A 125 10.87 1.05 0.13
N ALA A 126 12.03 1.52 0.61
CA ALA A 126 12.09 2.47 1.72
C ALA A 126 11.34 3.78 1.41
N ALA A 127 11.40 4.27 0.17
CA ALA A 127 10.66 5.45 -0.26
C ALA A 127 9.14 5.22 -0.24
N ILE A 128 8.67 4.09 -0.77
CA ILE A 128 7.26 3.67 -0.74
C ILE A 128 6.77 3.56 0.71
N GLN A 129 7.53 2.88 1.58
CA GLN A 129 7.18 2.70 2.99
C GLN A 129 7.10 4.04 3.73
N LYS A 130 8.05 4.93 3.48
CA LYS A 130 8.03 6.29 4.04
C LYS A 130 6.81 7.06 3.58
N SER A 131 6.51 7.02 2.27
CA SER A 131 5.35 7.69 1.68
C SER A 131 4.04 7.19 2.29
N ILE A 132 3.88 5.88 2.43
CA ILE A 132 2.70 5.28 3.08
C ILE A 132 2.50 5.85 4.49
N ARG A 133 3.57 5.93 5.28
CA ARG A 133 3.52 6.43 6.66
C ARG A 133 3.19 7.93 6.74
N THR A 134 3.70 8.73 5.81
CA THR A 134 3.54 10.19 5.87
C THR A 134 2.27 10.67 5.19
N GLU A 135 1.94 10.14 4.00
CA GLU A 135 0.90 10.68 3.12
C GLU A 135 -0.48 10.04 3.34
N LEU A 136 -0.55 8.90 4.01
CA LEU A 136 -1.77 8.11 4.15
C LEU A 136 -2.21 7.92 5.61
N SER A 137 -1.63 8.70 6.53
CA SER A 137 -1.89 8.64 7.97
C SER A 137 -3.29 9.14 8.38
N ASP A 138 -4.00 9.85 7.50
CA ASP A 138 -5.36 10.38 7.72
C ASP A 138 -6.47 9.38 7.33
N ARG A 139 -6.12 8.13 6.99
CA ARG A 139 -7.01 7.13 6.39
C ARG A 139 -6.91 5.78 7.08
N THR A 140 -7.92 4.93 6.85
CA THR A 140 -7.83 3.52 7.26
C THR A 140 -6.97 2.75 6.29
N LEU A 141 -5.87 2.19 6.79
CA LEU A 141 -4.92 1.40 6.02
C LEU A 141 -5.05 -0.08 6.37
N ILE A 142 -5.22 -0.93 5.36
CA ILE A 142 -5.17 -2.38 5.50
C ILE A 142 -4.00 -2.88 4.66
N ILE A 143 -2.96 -3.37 5.32
CA ILE A 143 -1.78 -3.92 4.65
C ILE A 143 -1.75 -5.43 4.84
N VAL A 144 -1.72 -6.16 3.72
CA VAL A 144 -1.35 -7.57 3.70
C VAL A 144 0.15 -7.60 3.45
N ALA A 145 0.93 -7.92 4.49
CA ALA A 145 2.38 -7.81 4.43
C ALA A 145 3.09 -9.16 4.48
N HIS A 146 4.07 -9.32 3.60
CA HIS A 146 5.08 -10.39 3.70
C HIS A 146 6.31 -9.95 4.51
N ARG A 147 6.50 -8.64 4.74
CA ARG A 147 7.62 -8.08 5.50
C ARG A 147 7.12 -7.52 6.82
N LEU A 148 7.67 -8.04 7.92
CA LEU A 148 7.30 -7.60 9.26
C LEU A 148 7.65 -6.12 9.51
N GLN A 149 8.73 -5.63 8.91
CA GLN A 149 9.15 -4.22 9.01
C GLN A 149 8.04 -3.25 8.54
N THR A 150 7.24 -3.65 7.56
CA THR A 150 6.15 -2.83 7.01
C THR A 150 5.00 -2.66 8.00
N ILE A 151 4.74 -3.66 8.85
CA ILE A 151 3.55 -3.72 9.71
C ILE A 151 3.84 -3.63 11.21
N CYS A 152 5.12 -3.67 11.62
CA CYS A 152 5.49 -3.76 13.03
C CYS A 152 5.12 -2.52 13.85
N ASP A 153 4.83 -1.39 13.22
CA ASP A 153 4.35 -0.15 13.84
C ASP A 153 2.87 0.13 13.57
N ALA A 154 2.12 -0.83 13.01
CA ALA A 154 0.68 -0.70 12.82
C ALA A 154 -0.06 -0.61 14.15
N ASP A 155 -1.22 0.03 14.16
CA ASP A 155 -2.08 0.12 15.35
C ASP A 155 -2.52 -1.27 15.85
N LYS A 156 -2.82 -2.16 14.90
CA LYS A 156 -3.25 -3.54 15.12
C LYS A 156 -2.67 -4.47 14.05
N ILE A 157 -2.32 -5.67 14.46
CA ILE A 157 -1.92 -6.77 13.57
C ILE A 157 -2.92 -7.90 13.70
N MET A 158 -3.35 -8.43 12.56
CA MET A 158 -4.21 -9.60 12.45
C MET A 158 -3.41 -10.77 11.88
N VAL A 159 -3.30 -11.86 12.65
CA VAL A 159 -2.66 -13.08 12.18
C VAL A 159 -3.73 -14.07 11.75
N LEU A 160 -3.64 -14.50 10.49
CA LEU A 160 -4.53 -15.48 9.87
C LEU A 160 -3.81 -16.82 9.73
N ASP A 161 -4.46 -17.90 10.15
CA ASP A 161 -4.01 -19.28 9.91
C ASP A 161 -5.19 -20.15 9.49
N ALA A 162 -4.99 -20.96 8.44
CA ALA A 162 -6.01 -21.84 7.85
C ALA A 162 -7.41 -21.20 7.67
N GLY A 163 -7.45 -19.92 7.27
CA GLY A 163 -8.69 -19.17 7.05
C GLY A 163 -9.38 -18.66 8.32
N ARG A 164 -8.69 -18.64 9.47
CA ARG A 164 -9.19 -18.12 10.74
C ARG A 164 -8.26 -17.09 11.33
N ILE A 165 -8.82 -16.09 12.01
CA ILE A 165 -8.04 -15.15 12.81
C ILE A 165 -7.62 -15.86 14.09
N ILE A 166 -6.31 -16.05 14.27
CA ILE A 166 -5.74 -16.67 15.48
C ILE A 166 -5.23 -15.63 16.47
N GLU A 167 -4.85 -14.44 15.98
CA GLU A 167 -4.44 -13.32 16.82
C GLU A 167 -4.90 -11.98 16.23
N PHE A 168 -5.32 -11.05 17.09
CA PHE A 168 -5.63 -9.69 16.70
C PHE A 168 -5.42 -8.73 17.87
N ASP A 169 -4.31 -7.99 17.86
CA ASP A 169 -4.02 -6.95 18.87
C ASP A 169 -2.91 -6.00 18.38
N SER A 170 -2.47 -5.05 19.21
CA SER A 170 -1.32 -4.20 18.89
C SER A 170 -0.02 -5.02 18.85
N PRO A 171 0.99 -4.61 18.05
CA PRO A 171 2.27 -5.31 17.93
C PRO A 171 2.92 -5.60 19.30
N ALA A 172 2.98 -4.60 20.18
CA ALA A 172 3.52 -4.76 21.54
C ALA A 172 2.76 -5.81 22.38
N ALA A 173 1.44 -5.90 22.24
CA ALA A 173 0.64 -6.87 22.97
C ALA A 173 0.86 -8.29 22.45
N LEU A 174 0.94 -8.46 21.12
CA LEU A 174 1.21 -9.75 20.50
C LEU A 174 2.61 -10.26 20.84
N LEU A 175 3.64 -9.41 20.86
CA LEU A 175 5.01 -9.78 21.24
C LEU A 175 5.17 -10.23 22.70
N ARG A 176 4.23 -9.88 23.59
CA ARG A 176 4.24 -10.34 24.99
C ARG A 176 3.68 -11.76 25.18
N LYS A 177 2.99 -12.32 24.18
CA LYS A 177 2.45 -13.68 24.25
C LYS A 177 3.58 -14.69 24.15
N GLU A 178 3.78 -15.52 25.16
CA GLU A 178 4.90 -16.48 25.20
C GLU A 178 4.90 -17.46 24.02
N SER A 179 3.73 -17.89 23.57
CA SER A 179 3.53 -18.78 22.41
C SER A 179 2.67 -18.13 21.32
N GLY A 180 2.85 -16.82 21.11
CA GLY A 180 2.11 -16.08 20.08
C GLY A 180 2.66 -16.29 18.68
N ALA A 181 1.78 -16.48 17.70
CA ALA A 181 2.16 -16.72 16.31
C ALA A 181 2.94 -15.53 15.71
N PHE A 182 2.50 -14.30 16.00
CA PHE A 182 3.22 -13.11 15.58
C PHE A 182 4.63 -13.02 16.19
N LYS A 183 4.77 -13.36 17.47
CA LYS A 183 6.06 -13.36 18.16
C LYS A 183 7.02 -14.35 17.52
N SER A 184 6.57 -15.56 17.20
CA SER A 184 7.39 -16.56 16.50
C SER A 184 7.91 -16.03 15.16
N LEU A 185 7.06 -15.40 14.35
CA LEU A 185 7.48 -14.79 13.09
C LEU A 185 8.55 -13.70 13.29
N VAL A 186 8.42 -12.88 14.32
CA VAL A 186 9.39 -11.82 14.64
C VAL A 186 10.71 -12.41 15.16
N ASP A 187 10.65 -13.43 16.02
CA ASP A 187 11.83 -14.07 16.59
C ASP A 187 12.63 -14.88 15.54
N GLU A 188 11.98 -15.37 14.48
CA GLU A 188 12.61 -16.05 13.33
C GLU A 188 13.20 -15.08 12.29
N SER A 189 12.87 -13.78 12.37
CA SER A 189 13.36 -12.76 11.45
C SER A 189 14.81 -12.36 11.74
N GLY A 190 15.60 -12.13 10.68
CA GLY A 190 16.95 -11.57 10.79
C GLY A 190 17.00 -10.16 11.38
N ASP A 191 15.87 -9.44 11.37
CA ASP A 191 15.75 -8.06 11.87
C ASP A 191 15.06 -7.96 13.23
N ARG A 192 15.02 -9.08 13.98
CA ARG A 192 14.31 -9.21 15.25
C ARG A 192 14.40 -7.98 16.15
N ASP A 193 15.60 -7.54 16.49
CA ASP A 193 15.80 -6.45 17.44
C ASP A 193 15.20 -5.12 16.95
N ALA A 194 15.31 -4.83 15.65
CA ALA A 194 14.67 -3.66 15.05
C ALA A 194 13.14 -3.75 15.10
N LEU A 195 12.58 -4.93 14.82
CA LEU A 195 11.14 -5.17 14.88
C LEU A 195 10.58 -4.99 16.31
N TYR A 196 11.31 -5.45 17.33
CA TYR A 196 10.93 -5.22 18.74
C TYR A 196 10.97 -3.74 19.13
N VAL A 197 11.88 -2.96 18.57
CA VAL A 197 11.93 -1.50 18.80
C VAL A 197 10.74 -0.83 18.12
N MET A 198 10.47 -1.13 16.85
CA MET A 198 9.33 -0.58 16.10
C MET A 198 8.00 -0.87 16.80
N ALA A 199 7.81 -2.11 17.27
CA ALA A 199 6.58 -2.55 17.90
C ALA A 199 6.27 -1.88 19.24
N LYS A 200 7.27 -1.30 19.92
CA LYS A 200 7.07 -0.63 21.21
C LYS A 200 6.56 0.80 21.07
N GLY A 201 6.62 1.38 19.88
CA GLY A 201 6.38 2.80 19.65
C GLY A 201 7.49 3.64 20.31
N THR A 202 8.07 4.57 19.56
CA THR A 202 8.86 5.65 20.16
C THR A 202 7.93 6.72 20.69
#